data_AF-A0A2V7FSJ9-F1
#
_entry.id   AF-A0A2V7FSJ9-F1
#
_cell.length_a   1.000
_cell.length_b   1.000
_cell.length_c   1.000
_cell.angle_alpha   90.00
_cell.angle_beta   90.00
_cell.angle_gamma   90.00
#
_symmetry.space_group_name_H-M   'P 1'
#
loop_
_entity.id
_entity.type
_entity.pdbx_description
1 polymer ?
#
loop_
_entity_poly.entity_id
_entity_poly.type
_entity_poly.pdbx_seq_one_letter_code
_entity_poly.pdbx_strand_id
1 'polypeptide(L)'
;MVVRALVRGVGDIGSAVAHRLFRAGHAVAVHDGEQPTITRRGMAFADTIFDGRTTLDGVGAIRVDDPDAVPGMHRIRFAAPHARALTACLLIVGLLMPPSCWAYRPFISTDAAVADPQEVEVELGYFTLERDKGENSFIIPRVVLNYGLFRNWEAVGEFAVLRTPDGDVNLIDPALSVKAVLKEGV
;
A
#
# COMPACT_ATOMS: atom_id res chain seq x y z
N MET A 1 -11.57 28.40 0.03
CA MET A 1 -10.84 28.20 -1.24
C MET A 1 -11.54 27.08 -2.00
N VAL A 2 -11.68 27.13 -3.34
CA VAL A 2 -12.28 26.01 -4.10
C VAL A 2 -11.26 24.88 -4.17
N VAL A 3 -11.62 23.67 -3.72
CA VAL A 3 -10.82 22.47 -3.95
C VAL A 3 -10.63 22.33 -5.45
N ARG A 4 -9.37 22.34 -5.91
CA ARG A 4 -9.05 22.30 -7.34
C ARG A 4 -8.86 20.86 -7.84
N ALA A 5 -8.61 19.93 -6.92
CA ALA A 5 -8.46 18.52 -7.23
C ALA A 5 -8.97 17.66 -6.07
N LEU A 6 -9.80 16.67 -6.39
CA LEU A 6 -10.17 15.58 -5.48
C LEU A 6 -9.42 14.32 -5.94
N VAL A 7 -8.64 13.73 -5.05
CA VAL A 7 -7.97 12.45 -5.27
C VAL A 7 -8.76 11.37 -4.55
N ARG A 8 -9.16 10.32 -5.27
CA ARG A 8 -9.86 9.17 -4.71
C ARG A 8 -8.84 8.07 -4.40
N GLY A 9 -8.79 7.67 -3.13
CA GLY A 9 -7.82 6.72 -2.60
C GLY A 9 -6.76 7.40 -1.74
N VAL A 10 -6.64 7.02 -0.47
CA VAL A 10 -5.59 7.51 0.45
C VAL A 10 -4.36 6.61 0.52
N GLY A 11 -4.34 5.50 -0.24
CA GLY A 11 -3.19 4.61 -0.37
C GLY A 11 -1.98 5.25 -1.05
N ASP A 12 -0.93 4.46 -1.31
CA ASP A 12 0.38 4.94 -1.78
C ASP A 12 0.29 5.84 -3.03
N ILE A 13 -0.42 5.37 -4.07
CA ILE A 13 -0.53 6.08 -5.35
C ILE A 13 -1.31 7.38 -5.18
N GLY A 14 -2.48 7.32 -4.55
CA GLY A 14 -3.32 8.50 -4.33
C GLY A 14 -2.60 9.56 -3.49
N SER A 15 -1.86 9.12 -2.48
CA SER A 15 -1.03 10.00 -1.65
C SER A 15 0.09 10.66 -2.43
N ALA A 16 0.79 9.92 -3.31
CA ALA A 16 1.83 10.49 -4.16
C ALA A 16 1.28 11.55 -5.15
N VAL A 17 0.12 11.28 -5.76
CA VAL A 17 -0.58 12.23 -6.64
C VAL A 17 -0.98 13.49 -5.87
N ALA A 18 -1.63 13.32 -4.71
CA ALA A 18 -2.06 14.42 -3.87
C ALA A 18 -0.89 15.28 -3.40
N HIS A 19 0.21 14.64 -2.97
CA HIS A 19 1.44 15.29 -2.57
C HIS A 19 2.02 16.15 -3.71
N ARG A 20 2.10 15.60 -4.93
CA ARG A 20 2.63 16.32 -6.09
C ARG A 20 1.75 17.50 -6.50
N LEU A 21 0.42 17.33 -6.51
CA LEU A 21 -0.54 18.40 -6.79
C LEU A 21 -0.45 19.52 -5.74
N PHE A 22 -0.33 19.17 -4.46
CA PHE A 22 -0.18 20.14 -3.39
C PHE A 22 1.14 20.93 -3.50
N ARG A 23 2.26 20.24 -3.77
CA ARG A 23 3.57 20.91 -3.99
C ARG A 23 3.57 21.80 -5.24
N ALA A 24 2.75 21.48 -6.24
CA ALA A 24 2.52 22.33 -7.41
C ALA A 24 1.58 23.52 -7.13
N GLY A 25 1.06 23.66 -5.91
CA GLY A 25 0.24 24.80 -5.47
C GLY A 25 -1.27 24.63 -5.65
N HIS A 26 -1.74 23.42 -5.94
CA HIS A 26 -3.18 23.13 -6.01
C HIS A 26 -3.76 22.89 -4.61
N ALA A 27 -5.02 23.32 -4.40
CA ALA A 27 -5.81 22.89 -3.26
C ALA A 27 -6.32 21.46 -3.53
N VAL A 28 -5.91 20.51 -2.70
CA VAL A 28 -6.18 19.08 -2.88
C VAL A 28 -6.99 18.56 -1.71
N ALA A 29 -8.06 17.83 -2.01
CA ALA A 29 -8.72 16.96 -1.05
C ALA A 29 -8.42 15.50 -1.44
N VAL A 30 -8.25 14.62 -0.46
CA VAL A 30 -8.10 13.18 -0.68
C VAL A 30 -9.21 12.47 0.08
N HIS A 31 -9.89 11.55 -0.59
CA HIS A 31 -11.05 10.85 -0.04
C HIS A 31 -10.91 9.33 -0.22
N ASP A 32 -11.31 8.59 0.81
CA ASP A 32 -11.41 7.13 0.80
C ASP A 32 -12.55 6.70 1.75
N GLY A 33 -12.84 5.41 1.81
CA GLY A 33 -13.78 4.84 2.76
C GLY A 33 -13.30 4.95 4.22
N GLU A 34 -14.20 4.71 5.17
CA GLU A 34 -13.92 4.81 6.62
C GLU A 34 -12.78 3.88 7.09
N GLN A 35 -12.61 2.74 6.43
CA GLN A 35 -11.55 1.77 6.70
C GLN A 35 -10.82 1.44 5.39
N PRO A 36 -9.84 2.25 4.96
CA PRO A 36 -9.09 1.98 3.74
C PRO A 36 -8.29 0.69 3.91
N THR A 37 -8.28 -0.14 2.86
CA THR A 37 -7.52 -1.38 2.84
C THR A 37 -6.04 -1.08 2.62
N ILE A 38 -5.32 -0.73 3.69
CA ILE A 38 -3.88 -0.47 3.65
C ILE A 38 -3.10 -1.64 4.22
N THR A 39 -2.02 -2.03 3.54
CA THR A 39 -1.12 -3.10 3.97
C THR A 39 0.00 -2.61 4.90
N ARG A 40 0.28 -1.30 4.91
CA ARG A 40 1.37 -0.68 5.69
C ARG A 40 1.06 0.77 6.07
N ARG A 41 1.62 1.22 7.20
CA ARG A 41 1.50 2.58 7.77
C ARG A 41 2.78 3.40 7.55
N GLY A 42 2.69 4.73 7.63
CA GLY A 42 3.82 5.67 7.57
C GLY A 42 4.25 6.12 6.18
N MET A 43 3.70 5.52 5.11
CA MET A 43 4.13 5.74 3.72
C MET A 43 3.11 6.51 2.87
N ALA A 44 1.93 6.79 3.43
CA ALA A 44 0.80 7.38 2.73
C ALA A 44 -0.02 8.31 3.65
N PHE A 45 -0.87 9.14 3.07
CA PHE A 45 -1.83 9.95 3.84
C PHE A 45 -2.92 9.10 4.50
N ALA A 46 -3.03 7.81 4.20
CA ALA A 46 -3.97 6.91 4.85
C ALA A 46 -3.94 6.94 6.38
N ASP A 47 -2.79 7.23 6.99
CA ASP A 47 -2.67 7.38 8.43
C ASP A 47 -3.56 8.49 9.00
N THR A 48 -3.94 9.52 8.22
CA THR A 48 -4.90 10.52 8.70
C THR A 48 -6.25 9.90 9.03
N ILE A 49 -6.65 8.82 8.33
CA ILE A 49 -7.93 8.17 8.62
C ILE A 49 -7.93 7.59 10.03
N PHE A 50 -6.80 7.07 10.50
CA PHE A 50 -6.69 6.45 11.82
C PHE A 50 -6.29 7.44 12.92
N ASP A 51 -5.32 8.30 12.66
CA ASP A 51 -4.71 9.17 13.67
C ASP A 51 -5.24 10.61 13.61
N GLY A 52 -6.13 10.91 12.68
CA GLY A 52 -6.70 12.24 12.42
C GLY A 52 -5.74 13.20 11.70
N ARG A 53 -4.43 12.94 11.72
CA ARG A 53 -3.40 13.76 11.07
C ARG A 53 -2.18 12.92 10.71
N THR A 54 -1.46 13.32 9.67
CA THR A 54 -0.17 12.73 9.31
C THR A 54 0.68 13.75 8.58
N THR A 55 1.97 13.44 8.39
CA THR A 55 2.89 14.22 7.58
C THR A 55 3.68 13.29 6.69
N LEU A 56 3.68 13.56 5.39
CA LEU A 56 4.43 12.83 4.38
C LEU A 56 5.35 13.82 3.67
N ASP A 57 6.66 13.62 3.76
CA ASP A 57 7.69 14.48 3.14
C ASP A 57 7.46 16.00 3.36
N GLY A 58 7.14 16.38 4.60
CA GLY A 58 6.89 17.78 4.99
C GLY A 58 5.52 18.34 4.58
N VAL A 59 4.66 17.55 3.94
CA VAL A 59 3.27 17.91 3.66
C VAL A 59 2.37 17.29 4.72
N GLY A 60 1.69 18.14 5.49
CA GLY A 60 0.69 17.71 6.47
C GLY A 60 -0.66 17.43 5.81
N ALA A 61 -1.33 16.37 6.28
CA ALA A 61 -2.73 16.09 5.97
C ALA A 61 -3.52 15.95 7.27
N ILE A 62 -4.79 16.36 7.23
CA ILE A 62 -5.72 16.33 8.35
C ILE A 62 -7.01 15.68 7.86
N ARG A 63 -7.55 14.75 8.64
CA ARG A 63 -8.86 14.14 8.39
C ARG A 63 -9.96 15.14 8.68
N VAL A 64 -10.91 15.21 7.76
CA VAL A 64 -12.10 16.03 7.89
C VAL A 64 -13.30 15.12 7.63
N ASP A 65 -14.19 15.01 8.60
CA ASP A 65 -15.40 14.19 8.48
C ASP A 65 -16.56 14.97 7.85
N ASP A 66 -16.55 16.31 7.96
CA ASP A 66 -17.54 17.20 7.39
C ASP A 66 -17.03 17.89 6.10
N PRO A 67 -17.58 17.58 4.91
CA PRO A 67 -17.20 18.21 3.65
C PRO A 67 -17.31 19.74 3.67
N ASP A 68 -18.25 20.30 4.46
CA ASP A 68 -18.48 21.74 4.53
C ASP A 68 -17.37 22.48 5.30
N ALA A 69 -16.51 21.76 6.03
CA ALA A 69 -15.34 22.32 6.71
C ALA A 69 -14.12 22.48 5.77
N VAL A 70 -14.11 21.80 4.62
CA VAL A 70 -12.98 21.80 3.66
C VAL A 70 -12.63 23.20 3.11
N PRO A 71 -13.61 24.08 2.78
CA PRO A 71 -13.32 25.41 2.23
C PRO A 71 -12.54 26.35 3.17
N GLY A 72 -12.53 26.08 4.49
CA GLY A 72 -11.87 26.87 5.54
C GLY A 72 -10.46 26.39 5.93
N MET A 73 -10.00 25.25 5.40
CA MET A 73 -8.67 24.72 5.71
C MET A 73 -7.58 25.47 4.93
N HIS A 74 -7.03 26.51 5.57
CA HIS A 74 -5.91 27.27 5.04
C HIS A 74 -4.59 26.52 5.22
N ARG A 75 -3.70 26.70 4.25
CA ARG A 75 -2.27 26.37 4.23
C ARG A 75 -1.65 26.44 5.65
N ILE A 76 -1.65 25.33 6.39
CA ILE A 76 -1.01 25.24 7.71
C ILE A 76 0.49 25.22 7.46
N ARG A 77 1.13 26.38 7.60
CA ARG A 77 2.56 26.44 7.84
C ARG A 77 2.77 26.01 9.27
N PHE A 78 3.38 24.84 9.47
CA PHE A 78 3.90 24.48 10.78
C PHE A 78 4.98 25.48 11.15
N ALA A 79 4.75 26.26 12.21
CA ALA A 79 5.81 27.05 12.82
C ALA A 79 6.88 26.09 13.35
N ALA A 80 8.14 26.39 13.06
CA ALA A 80 9.27 25.64 13.59
C ALA A 80 9.17 25.58 15.12
N PRO A 81 9.38 24.40 15.75
CA PRO A 81 9.21 24.25 17.18
C PRO A 81 10.22 25.12 17.96
N HIS A 82 9.80 25.68 19.09
CA HIS A 82 10.66 26.40 20.02
C HIS A 82 11.88 25.56 20.41
N ALA A 83 13.07 26.17 20.52
CA ALA A 83 14.36 25.49 20.63
C ALA A 83 14.43 24.34 21.65
N ARG A 84 13.67 24.40 22.76
CA ARG A 84 13.60 23.33 23.78
C ARG A 84 12.81 22.09 23.33
N ALA A 85 11.72 22.29 22.59
CA ALA A 85 11.00 21.18 21.94
C ALA A 85 11.84 20.56 20.82
N LEU A 86 12.67 21.37 20.15
CA LEU A 86 13.61 20.94 19.13
C LEU A 86 14.70 20.02 19.72
N THR A 87 15.22 20.32 20.91
CA THR A 87 16.18 19.46 21.62
C THR A 87 15.55 18.13 22.06
N ALA A 88 14.33 18.16 22.61
CA ALA A 88 13.61 16.94 22.99
C ALA A 88 13.27 16.06 21.78
N CYS A 89 12.84 16.68 20.67
CA CYS A 89 12.64 15.99 19.40
C CYS A 89 13.94 15.41 18.84
N LEU A 90 15.07 16.12 18.90
CA LEU A 90 16.37 15.61 18.44
C LEU A 90 16.84 14.40 19.25
N LEU A 91 16.61 14.39 20.56
CA LEU A 91 16.93 13.24 21.43
C LEU A 91 16.04 12.03 21.11
N ILE A 92 14.73 12.25 20.95
CA ILE A 92 13.77 11.21 20.59
C ILE A 92 14.10 10.66 19.19
N VAL A 93 14.39 11.53 18.22
CA VAL A 93 14.83 11.14 16.87
C VAL A 93 16.14 10.35 16.93
N GLY A 94 17.12 10.75 17.75
CA GLY A 94 18.36 9.99 17.93
C GLY A 94 18.16 8.61 18.54
N LEU A 95 17.20 8.47 19.45
CA LEU A 95 16.84 7.20 20.10
C LEU A 95 15.96 6.28 19.22
N LEU A 96 15.23 6.85 18.26
CA LEU A 96 14.36 6.15 17.31
C LEU A 96 14.97 6.01 15.90
N MET A 97 16.21 6.46 15.70
CA MET A 97 16.93 6.25 14.45
C MET A 97 17.17 4.75 14.27
N PRO A 98 16.57 4.10 13.26
CA PRO A 98 16.86 2.70 12.98
C PRO A 98 18.35 2.57 12.63
N PRO A 99 19.05 1.52 13.09
CA PRO A 99 20.40 1.25 12.61
C PRO A 99 20.37 1.14 11.09
N SER A 100 21.44 1.60 10.44
CA SER A 100 21.56 1.76 8.99
C SER A 100 20.93 0.59 8.22
N CYS A 101 19.73 0.80 7.67
CA CYS A 101 19.14 -0.11 6.71
C CYS A 101 19.77 0.20 5.34
N TRP A 102 20.65 -0.68 4.89
CA TRP A 102 21.22 -0.60 3.55
C TRP A 102 20.14 -1.07 2.58
N ALA A 103 19.45 -0.08 2.00
CA ALA A 103 18.48 -0.19 0.91
C ALA A 103 17.26 -1.10 1.18
N TYR A 104 16.15 -0.47 1.58
CA TYR A 104 14.83 -1.06 1.33
C TYR A 104 14.49 -0.82 -0.15
N ARG A 105 14.50 -1.87 -0.98
CA ARG A 105 14.09 -1.80 -2.38
C ARG A 105 12.60 -1.42 -2.40
N PRO A 106 12.20 -0.29 -3.03
CA PRO A 106 10.78 0.03 -3.17
C PRO A 106 10.10 -1.16 -3.85
N PHE A 107 8.94 -1.57 -3.33
CA PHE A 107 8.10 -2.57 -3.98
C PHE A 107 7.94 -2.18 -5.45
N ILE A 108 8.53 -2.96 -6.35
CA ILE A 108 8.15 -2.94 -7.75
C ILE A 108 6.73 -3.50 -7.77
N SER A 109 5.75 -2.60 -7.69
CA SER A 109 4.32 -2.94 -7.58
C SER A 109 3.75 -3.61 -8.83
N THR A 110 4.57 -3.78 -9.86
CA THR A 110 4.24 -4.53 -11.07
C THR A 110 5.38 -5.50 -11.30
N ASP A 111 5.20 -6.73 -10.81
CA ASP A 111 6.06 -7.82 -11.22
C ASP A 111 5.77 -8.14 -12.70
N ALA A 112 6.40 -7.35 -13.57
CA ALA A 112 6.38 -7.57 -15.01
C ALA A 112 7.53 -8.48 -15.44
N ALA A 113 8.40 -8.90 -14.52
CA ALA A 113 9.45 -9.86 -14.82
C ALA A 113 8.83 -11.24 -15.09
N VAL A 114 9.59 -12.10 -15.74
CA VAL A 114 9.22 -13.51 -15.89
C VAL A 114 10.36 -14.37 -15.34
N ALA A 115 10.03 -15.57 -14.86
CA ALA A 115 11.03 -16.53 -14.42
C ALA A 115 12.04 -16.85 -15.55
N ASP A 116 13.31 -17.05 -15.18
CA ASP A 116 14.34 -17.43 -16.12
C ASP A 116 14.09 -18.84 -16.70
N PRO A 117 14.56 -19.14 -17.92
CA PRO A 117 14.29 -20.43 -18.56
C PRO A 117 14.72 -21.61 -17.68
N GLN A 118 13.83 -22.58 -17.50
CA GLN A 118 14.00 -23.76 -16.65
C GLN A 118 14.01 -23.47 -15.14
N GLU A 119 13.71 -22.25 -14.72
CA GLU A 119 13.48 -21.92 -13.31
C GLU A 119 12.00 -22.03 -12.95
N VAL A 120 11.76 -22.44 -11.69
CA VAL A 120 10.43 -22.49 -11.08
C VAL A 120 10.43 -21.54 -9.90
N GLU A 121 9.55 -20.56 -9.92
CA GLU A 121 9.26 -19.72 -8.77
C GLU A 121 7.96 -20.17 -8.10
N VAL A 122 7.98 -20.23 -6.77
CA VAL A 122 6.84 -20.64 -5.96
C VAL A 122 6.50 -19.52 -5.00
N GLU A 123 5.32 -18.93 -5.16
CA GLU A 123 4.80 -17.94 -4.23
C GLU A 123 3.74 -18.56 -3.32
N LEU A 124 3.85 -18.24 -2.03
CA LEU A 124 2.90 -18.65 -1.01
C LEU A 124 2.23 -17.38 -0.45
N GLY A 125 0.95 -17.23 -0.74
CA GLY A 125 0.10 -16.19 -0.19
C GLY A 125 -0.08 -16.34 1.31
N TYR A 126 -0.66 -15.31 1.94
CA TYR A 126 -0.91 -15.33 3.38
C TYR A 126 -2.13 -16.18 3.73
N PHE A 127 -2.13 -16.71 4.95
CA PHE A 127 -3.32 -17.28 5.57
C PHE A 127 -4.33 -16.15 5.85
N THR A 128 -5.57 -16.31 5.41
CA THR A 128 -6.62 -15.31 5.58
C THR A 128 -7.74 -15.86 6.47
N LEU A 129 -8.16 -15.09 7.46
CA LEU A 129 -9.32 -15.47 8.27
C LEU A 129 -10.55 -14.81 7.66
N GLU A 130 -11.49 -15.60 7.14
CA GLU A 130 -12.76 -15.11 6.62
C GLU A 130 -13.89 -15.55 7.56
N ARG A 131 -14.86 -14.65 7.80
CA ARG A 131 -16.00 -14.92 8.68
C ARG A 131 -17.27 -14.60 7.92
N ASP A 132 -17.99 -15.62 7.46
CA ASP A 132 -19.30 -15.46 6.85
C ASP A 132 -20.40 -15.99 7.78
N LYS A 133 -21.47 -15.19 7.94
CA LYS A 133 -22.74 -15.53 8.62
C LYS A 133 -22.69 -16.41 9.89
N GLY A 134 -21.68 -16.22 10.75
CA GLY A 134 -21.62 -16.86 12.07
C GLY A 134 -20.79 -18.15 12.12
N GLU A 135 -20.18 -18.57 11.01
CA GLU A 135 -19.22 -19.68 10.96
C GLU A 135 -17.82 -19.15 10.63
N ASN A 136 -16.80 -19.61 11.37
CA ASN A 136 -15.41 -19.23 11.09
C ASN A 136 -14.86 -20.17 10.01
N SER A 137 -14.57 -19.65 8.82
CA SER A 137 -13.90 -20.39 7.76
C SER A 137 -12.43 -19.94 7.68
N PHE A 138 -11.51 -20.90 7.81
CA PHE A 138 -10.09 -20.66 7.61
C PHE A 138 -9.80 -20.78 6.11
N ILE A 139 -9.52 -19.67 5.45
CA ILE A 139 -9.23 -19.66 4.01
C ILE A 139 -7.75 -19.31 3.80
N ILE A 140 -7.17 -19.91 2.77
CA ILE A 140 -5.84 -20.49 2.81
C ILE A 140 -4.85 -19.75 1.92
N PRO A 141 -3.54 -19.97 2.13
CA PRO A 141 -2.49 -19.45 1.27
C PRO A 141 -2.76 -19.82 -0.19
N ARG A 142 -2.93 -18.80 -1.02
CA ARG A 142 -2.86 -18.91 -2.48
C ARG A 142 -1.47 -19.41 -2.85
N VAL A 143 -1.38 -20.39 -3.73
CA VAL A 143 -0.11 -20.85 -4.30
C VAL A 143 -0.06 -20.38 -5.74
N VAL A 144 1.04 -19.74 -6.11
CA VAL A 144 1.34 -19.35 -7.48
C VAL A 144 2.65 -20.03 -7.89
N LEU A 145 2.66 -20.64 -9.07
CA LEU A 145 3.79 -21.33 -9.66
C LEU A 145 4.11 -20.66 -10.99
N ASN A 146 5.28 -20.03 -11.10
CA ASN A 146 5.78 -19.49 -12.37
C ASN A 146 6.87 -20.41 -12.90
N TYR A 147 6.75 -20.86 -14.15
CA TYR A 147 7.75 -21.69 -14.82
C TYR A 147 8.27 -21.00 -16.08
N GLY A 148 9.57 -20.68 -16.11
CA GLY A 148 10.22 -20.08 -17.26
C GLY A 148 10.33 -21.07 -18.42
N LEU A 149 9.50 -20.89 -19.45
CA LEU A 149 9.47 -21.76 -20.63
C LEU A 149 10.66 -21.45 -21.57
N PHE A 150 10.80 -20.18 -21.91
CA PHE A 150 11.83 -19.64 -22.79
C PHE A 150 12.19 -18.23 -22.32
N ARG A 151 13.24 -17.63 -22.90
CA ARG A 151 13.59 -16.24 -22.56
C ARG A 151 12.37 -15.34 -22.72
N ASN A 152 12.04 -14.60 -21.68
CA ASN A 152 10.93 -13.65 -21.62
C ASN A 152 9.52 -14.29 -21.66
N TRP A 153 9.37 -15.59 -21.40
CA TRP A 153 8.08 -16.29 -21.37
C TRP A 153 7.97 -17.22 -20.15
N GLU A 154 6.89 -17.10 -19.40
CA GLU A 154 6.56 -18.02 -18.30
C GLU A 154 5.13 -18.57 -18.43
N ALA A 155 4.93 -19.78 -17.90
CA ALA A 155 3.62 -20.31 -17.59
C ALA A 155 3.34 -20.07 -16.10
N VAL A 156 2.15 -19.55 -15.79
CA VAL A 156 1.71 -19.23 -14.43
C VAL A 156 0.55 -20.15 -14.07
N GLY A 157 0.74 -20.99 -13.05
CA GLY A 157 -0.33 -21.77 -12.44
C GLY A 157 -0.71 -21.17 -11.09
N GLU A 158 -2.00 -20.91 -10.87
CA GLU A 158 -2.51 -20.37 -9.62
C GLU A 158 -3.59 -21.27 -9.05
N PHE A 159 -3.59 -21.48 -7.74
CA PHE A 159 -4.71 -22.09 -7.06
C PHE A 159 -4.71 -21.64 -5.60
N ALA A 160 -5.89 -21.54 -5.00
CA ALA A 160 -6.00 -21.51 -3.56
C ALA A 160 -6.41 -22.90 -3.08
N VAL A 161 -5.85 -23.32 -1.96
CA VAL A 161 -6.39 -24.47 -1.24
C VAL A 161 -7.51 -23.93 -0.32
N LEU A 162 -8.49 -24.73 0.08
CA LEU A 162 -9.56 -24.38 1.02
C LEU A 162 -9.71 -25.55 1.97
N ARG A 163 -9.83 -25.30 3.27
CA ARG A 163 -10.05 -26.32 4.28
C ARG A 163 -11.35 -25.98 4.97
N THR A 164 -12.37 -26.79 4.72
CA THR A 164 -13.66 -26.62 5.36
C THR A 164 -13.57 -26.99 6.85
N PRO A 165 -14.49 -26.51 7.69
CA PRO A 165 -14.53 -26.85 9.11
C PRO A 165 -14.57 -28.36 9.39
N ASP A 166 -15.14 -29.14 8.48
CA ASP A 166 -15.23 -30.62 8.56
C ASP A 166 -13.91 -31.34 8.25
N GLY A 167 -12.86 -30.61 7.85
CA GLY A 167 -11.51 -31.12 7.65
C GLY A 167 -11.14 -31.45 6.20
N ASP A 168 -12.09 -31.37 5.26
CA ASP A 168 -11.87 -31.60 3.84
C ASP A 168 -11.02 -30.50 3.22
N VAL A 169 -10.08 -30.90 2.35
CA VAL A 169 -9.18 -30.01 1.63
C VAL A 169 -9.61 -29.96 0.17
N ASN A 170 -10.04 -28.78 -0.29
CA ASN A 170 -10.49 -28.53 -1.65
C ASN A 170 -9.54 -27.55 -2.35
N LEU A 171 -9.35 -27.69 -3.66
CA LEU A 171 -8.71 -26.67 -4.50
C LEU A 171 -9.79 -25.72 -5.02
N ILE A 172 -9.56 -24.42 -4.87
CA ILE A 172 -10.46 -23.34 -5.30
C ILE A 172 -9.69 -22.39 -6.23
N ASP A 173 -10.43 -21.79 -7.16
CA ASP A 173 -9.92 -20.86 -8.18
C ASP A 173 -8.65 -21.32 -8.93
N PRO A 174 -8.59 -22.57 -9.45
CA PRO A 174 -7.45 -22.99 -10.26
C PRO A 174 -7.41 -22.20 -11.58
N ALA A 175 -6.28 -21.58 -11.89
CA ALA A 175 -6.03 -20.86 -13.12
C ALA A 175 -4.69 -21.26 -13.73
N LEU A 176 -4.62 -21.22 -15.06
CA LEU A 176 -3.40 -21.41 -15.82
C LEU A 176 -3.31 -20.29 -16.86
N SER A 177 -2.19 -19.57 -16.88
CA SER A 177 -1.95 -18.48 -17.82
C SER A 177 -0.52 -18.51 -18.36
N VAL A 178 -0.26 -17.70 -19.38
CA VAL A 178 1.08 -17.52 -19.96
C VAL A 178 1.37 -16.02 -19.98
N LYS A 179 2.54 -15.63 -19.48
CA LYS A 179 2.99 -14.24 -19.42
C LYS A 179 4.28 -14.10 -20.22
N ALA A 180 4.39 -13.00 -20.97
CA ALA A 180 5.57 -12.73 -21.77
C ALA A 180 5.98 -11.26 -21.75
N VAL A 181 7.30 -11.00 -21.69
CA VAL A 181 7.89 -9.66 -21.78
C VAL A 181 8.30 -9.40 -23.23
N LEU A 182 7.47 -8.65 -23.95
CA LEU A 182 7.74 -8.31 -25.36
C LEU A 182 8.83 -7.26 -25.54
N LYS A 183 8.98 -6.36 -24.56
CA LYS A 183 9.99 -5.31 -24.54
C LYS A 183 10.30 -4.90 -23.11
N GLU A 184 11.58 -4.91 -22.74
CA GLU A 184 12.03 -4.37 -21.45
C GLU A 184 11.94 -2.84 -21.46
N GLY A 185 11.51 -2.26 -20.32
CA GLY A 185 11.55 -0.82 -20.11
C GLY A 185 12.98 -0.30 -20.08
N VAL A 186 13.18 0.94 -20.52
CA VAL A 186 14.47 1.65 -20.50
C VAL A 186 14.59 2.49 -19.24
#